data_AF-A0A0E0FB64-F1
#
_entry.id   AF-A0A0E0FB64-F1
#
_cell.length_a   1.000
_cell.length_b   1.000
_cell.length_c   1.000
_cell.angle_alpha   90.00
_cell.angle_beta   90.00
_cell.angle_gamma   90.00
#
_symmetry.space_group_name_H-M   'P 1'
#
loop_
_entity.id
_entity.type
_entity.pdbx_description
1 polymer ?
#
loop_
_entity_poly.entity_id
_entity_poly.type
_entity_poly.pdbx_seq_one_letter_code
_entity_poly.pdbx_strand_id
1 'polypeptide(L)'
;MSSVDFEEAGHKLAEIKLEPAQEMELCIMLLECCSQERTYLPYYGLLAQRLCLINKVYRKNFEKCFAKQYSMIDRLDTNKLGNVANFFAHLLATDALPWHVLAYIRLTEEDTTSSSRIFIKILFHELSDHLGIRQLNKRLSDPKMKDYFDSIFLMDHPKNTRFWINFFTSIGLGGITETLREYLQTMPAMQQQKSESSSDESGRNPNKWWK
;
A
#
# COMPACT_ATOMS: atom_id res chain seq x y z
N MET A 1 -7.10 26.25 -4.25
CA MET A 1 -5.92 26.46 -3.38
C MET A 1 -5.12 27.61 -3.94
N SER A 2 -4.62 28.55 -3.11
CA SER A 2 -3.65 29.55 -3.58
C SER A 2 -2.44 28.83 -4.16
N SER A 3 -1.93 29.29 -5.30
CA SER A 3 -0.83 28.70 -6.08
C SER A 3 0.53 28.79 -5.36
N VAL A 4 0.62 28.18 -4.18
CA VAL A 4 1.84 28.06 -3.38
C VAL A 4 2.48 26.73 -3.78
N ASP A 5 3.73 26.79 -4.23
CA ASP A 5 4.50 25.60 -4.56
C ASP A 5 4.75 24.74 -3.31
N PHE A 6 4.91 23.42 -3.46
CA PHE A 6 5.07 22.52 -2.30
C PHE A 6 6.31 22.86 -1.49
N GLU A 7 7.36 23.41 -2.12
CA GLU A 7 8.56 23.86 -1.43
C GLU A 7 8.27 25.06 -0.53
N GLU A 8 7.51 26.03 -1.03
CA GLU A 8 7.13 27.22 -0.29
C GLU A 8 6.17 26.86 0.87
N ALA A 9 5.22 25.96 0.63
CA ALA A 9 4.34 25.44 1.66
C ALA A 9 5.13 24.70 2.75
N GLY A 10 6.08 23.85 2.36
CA GLY A 10 6.93 23.12 3.29
C GLY A 10 7.84 24.03 4.12
N HIS A 11 8.39 25.09 3.49
CA HIS A 11 9.18 26.10 4.20
C HIS A 11 8.33 26.86 5.24
N LYS A 12 7.15 27.33 4.83
CA LYS A 12 6.21 28.03 5.73
C LYS A 12 5.78 27.14 6.89
N LEU A 13 5.47 25.87 6.65
CA LEU A 13 5.10 24.93 7.71
C LEU A 13 6.25 24.64 8.68
N ALA A 14 7.51 24.66 8.21
CA ALA A 14 8.68 24.46 9.07
C ALA A 14 8.96 25.65 10.01
N GLU A 15 8.55 26.86 9.63
CA GLU A 15 8.69 28.06 10.46
C GLU A 15 7.63 28.14 11.58
N ILE A 16 6.50 27.46 11.40
CA ILE A 16 5.44 27.41 12.41
C ILE A 16 5.89 26.52 13.56
N LYS A 17 5.92 27.08 14.77
CA LYS A 17 6.14 26.31 16.00
C LYS A 17 4.85 25.59 16.38
N LEU A 18 4.72 24.35 15.94
CA LEU A 18 3.61 23.48 16.30
C LEU A 18 3.83 22.85 17.68
N GLU A 19 2.77 22.82 18.48
CA GLU A 19 2.75 22.09 19.75
C GLU A 19 2.68 20.56 19.50
N PRO A 20 3.17 19.71 20.43
CA PRO A 20 3.27 18.24 20.29
C PRO A 20 2.00 17.40 20.00
N ALA A 21 0.87 18.00 19.61
CA ALA A 21 -0.32 17.33 19.09
C ALA A 21 -0.77 17.88 17.73
N GLN A 22 -0.40 19.13 17.43
CA GLN A 22 -0.76 19.81 16.19
C GLN A 22 -0.05 19.22 14.98
N GLU A 23 1.14 18.62 15.16
CA GLU A 23 1.86 17.91 14.11
C GLU A 23 1.05 16.72 13.55
N MET A 24 0.27 16.03 14.38
CA MET A 24 -0.61 14.94 13.94
C MET A 24 -1.80 15.50 13.15
N GLU A 25 -2.42 16.56 13.66
CA GLU A 25 -3.54 17.23 12.98
C GLU A 25 -3.12 17.78 11.60
N LEU A 26 -1.89 18.28 11.47
CA LEU A 26 -1.34 18.69 10.17
C LEU A 26 -1.24 17.51 9.20
N CYS A 27 -0.74 16.35 9.64
CA CYS A 27 -0.69 15.13 8.82
C CYS A 27 -2.10 14.66 8.40
N ILE A 28 -3.06 14.71 9.33
CA ILE A 28 -4.46 14.33 9.05
C ILE A 28 -5.07 15.30 8.03
N MET A 29 -4.94 16.60 8.26
CA MET A 29 -5.45 17.64 7.37
C MET A 29 -4.88 17.49 5.96
N LEU A 30 -3.57 17.29 5.83
CA LEU A 30 -2.92 17.14 4.53
C LEU A 30 -3.48 15.92 3.76
N LEU A 31 -3.64 14.80 4.46
CA LEU A 31 -4.17 13.58 3.88
C LEU A 31 -5.66 13.71 3.52
N GLU A 32 -6.45 14.36 4.37
CA GLU A 32 -7.87 14.62 4.10
C GLU A 32 -8.03 15.52 2.87
N CYS A 33 -7.27 16.62 2.79
CA CYS A 33 -7.25 17.48 1.61
C CYS A 33 -6.89 16.68 0.34
N CYS A 34 -5.83 15.86 0.40
CA CYS A 34 -5.46 14.99 -0.70
C CYS A 34 -6.59 14.03 -1.10
N SER A 35 -7.30 13.44 -0.13
CA SER A 35 -8.36 12.48 -0.41
C SER A 35 -9.56 13.10 -1.11
N GLN A 36 -9.85 14.37 -0.85
CA GLN A 36 -11.02 15.10 -1.36
C GLN A 36 -10.80 15.70 -2.75
N GLU A 37 -9.58 15.65 -3.29
CA GLU A 37 -9.33 16.10 -4.65
C GLU A 37 -10.06 15.25 -5.69
N ARG A 38 -10.41 15.85 -6.82
CA ARG A 38 -11.03 15.10 -7.92
C ARG A 38 -10.08 14.04 -8.50
N THR A 39 -8.79 14.36 -8.53
CA THR A 39 -7.69 13.53 -9.03
C THR A 39 -6.47 13.77 -8.17
N TYR A 40 -5.65 12.73 -7.98
CA TYR A 40 -4.44 12.84 -7.19
C TYR A 40 -3.53 13.96 -7.69
N LEU A 41 -3.10 14.83 -6.78
CA LEU A 41 -2.14 15.89 -7.05
C LEU A 41 -0.80 15.53 -6.39
N PRO A 42 0.31 15.38 -7.16
CA PRO A 42 1.62 15.04 -6.62
C PRO A 42 2.13 16.00 -5.52
N TYR A 43 1.62 17.25 -5.54
CA TYR A 43 1.84 18.25 -4.50
C TYR A 43 1.73 17.70 -3.07
N TYR A 44 0.70 16.89 -2.79
CA TYR A 44 0.48 16.36 -1.44
C TYR A 44 1.55 15.35 -1.04
N GLY A 45 1.94 14.46 -1.96
CA GLY A 45 3.01 13.48 -1.72
C GLY A 45 4.36 14.16 -1.51
N LEU A 46 4.69 15.16 -2.34
CA LEU A 46 5.92 15.94 -2.24
C LEU A 46 6.00 16.73 -0.93
N LEU A 47 4.90 17.38 -0.53
CA LEU A 47 4.85 18.12 0.73
C LEU A 47 5.01 17.19 1.94
N ALA A 48 4.30 16.05 1.95
CA ALA A 48 4.40 15.06 3.01
C ALA A 48 5.81 14.44 3.10
N GLN A 49 6.43 14.15 1.95
CA GLN A 49 7.82 13.70 1.87
C GLN A 49 8.76 14.72 2.52
N ARG A 50 8.60 16.01 2.19
CA ARG A 50 9.42 17.08 2.75
C ARG A 50 9.25 17.17 4.28
N LEU A 51 8.03 17.10 4.79
CA LEU A 51 7.77 17.06 6.23
C LEU A 51 8.47 15.87 6.92
N CYS A 52 8.39 14.68 6.34
CA CYS A 52 9.08 13.49 6.83
C CYS A 52 10.61 13.63 6.89
N LEU A 53 11.20 14.41 5.96
CA LEU A 53 12.64 14.69 5.94
C LEU A 53 13.06 15.73 6.99
N ILE A 54 12.19 16.69 7.30
CA ILE A 54 12.45 17.74 8.29
C ILE A 54 12.44 17.16 9.72
N ASN A 55 11.40 16.39 10.06
CA ASN A 55 11.25 15.83 11.41
C ASN A 55 10.66 14.41 11.37
N LYS A 56 11.31 13.49 12.08
CA LYS A 56 10.87 12.08 12.23
C LYS A 56 9.50 11.95 12.88
N VAL A 57 9.01 12.98 13.59
CA VAL A 57 7.65 12.98 14.14
C VAL A 57 6.60 12.89 13.04
N TYR A 58 6.77 13.62 11.92
CA TYR A 58 5.84 13.54 10.79
C TYR A 58 5.81 12.16 10.16
N ARG A 59 6.98 11.50 10.03
CA ARG A 59 7.04 10.09 9.59
C ARG A 59 6.17 9.21 10.47
N LYS A 60 6.36 9.26 11.81
CA LYS A 60 5.54 8.48 12.75
C LYS A 60 4.05 8.81 12.67
N ASN A 61 3.70 10.07 12.43
CA ASN A 61 2.31 10.50 12.30
C ASN A 61 1.69 9.99 10.99
N PHE A 62 2.41 10.02 9.86
CA PHE A 62 1.93 9.42 8.62
C PHE A 62 1.82 7.89 8.69
N GLU A 63 2.68 7.20 9.47
CA GLU A 63 2.50 5.76 9.75
C GLU A 63 1.17 5.51 10.48
N LYS A 64 0.83 6.33 11.48
CA LYS A 64 -0.47 6.25 12.16
C LYS A 64 -1.63 6.59 11.22
N CYS A 65 -1.46 7.57 10.34
CA CYS A 65 -2.46 7.89 9.32
C CYS A 65 -2.68 6.70 8.38
N PHE A 66 -1.64 6.01 7.93
CA PHE A 66 -1.76 4.81 7.09
C PHE A 66 -2.59 3.74 7.80
N ALA A 67 -2.21 3.38 9.03
CA ALA A 67 -2.92 2.37 9.81
C ALA A 67 -4.40 2.74 10.01
N LYS A 68 -4.69 4.00 10.35
CA LYS A 68 -6.05 4.51 10.54
C LYS A 68 -6.87 4.46 9.23
N GLN A 69 -6.31 4.94 8.12
CA GLN A 69 -7.00 4.92 6.83
C GLN A 69 -7.30 3.49 6.38
N TYR A 70 -6.33 2.58 6.50
CA TYR A 70 -6.53 1.19 6.12
C TYR A 70 -7.56 0.49 7.02
N SER A 71 -7.60 0.78 8.33
CA SER A 71 -8.62 0.23 9.24
C SER A 71 -10.06 0.65 8.92
N MET A 72 -10.24 1.75 8.19
CA MET A 72 -11.54 2.28 7.79
C MET A 72 -11.72 2.28 6.26
N ILE A 73 -10.94 1.47 5.54
CA ILE A 73 -10.86 1.50 4.07
C ILE A 73 -12.23 1.31 3.40
N ASP A 74 -13.12 0.54 4.03
CA ASP A 74 -14.48 0.28 3.53
C ASP A 74 -15.41 1.50 3.58
N ARG A 75 -15.02 2.55 4.30
CA ARG A 75 -15.78 3.81 4.37
C ARG A 75 -15.34 4.83 3.32
N LEU A 76 -14.28 4.54 2.57
CA LEU A 76 -13.76 5.41 1.53
C LEU A 76 -14.43 5.07 0.20
N ASP A 77 -14.87 6.10 -0.52
CA ASP A 77 -15.30 5.94 -1.90
C ASP A 77 -14.10 5.70 -2.84
N THR A 78 -14.38 5.24 -4.06
CA THR A 78 -13.37 4.87 -5.05
C THR A 78 -12.38 5.99 -5.36
N ASN A 79 -12.82 7.26 -5.34
CA ASN A 79 -11.93 8.40 -5.61
C ASN A 79 -10.95 8.57 -4.44
N LYS A 80 -11.47 8.59 -3.21
CA LYS A 80 -10.66 8.66 -2.00
C LYS A 80 -9.66 7.52 -1.90
N LEU A 81 -10.10 6.29 -2.20
CA LEU A 81 -9.20 5.12 -2.27
C LEU A 81 -8.03 5.37 -3.22
N GLY A 82 -8.31 5.91 -4.41
CA GLY A 82 -7.29 6.24 -5.39
C GLY A 82 -6.32 7.30 -4.88
N ASN A 83 -6.81 8.43 -4.39
CA ASN A 83 -5.96 9.52 -3.92
C ASN A 83 -5.08 9.11 -2.72
N VAL A 84 -5.67 8.41 -1.74
CA VAL A 84 -4.95 7.94 -0.55
C VAL A 84 -3.91 6.88 -0.92
N ALA A 85 -4.23 5.96 -1.85
CA ALA A 85 -3.27 4.97 -2.34
C ALA A 85 -2.07 5.63 -3.04
N ASN A 86 -2.31 6.58 -3.93
CA ASN A 86 -1.25 7.32 -4.63
C ASN A 86 -0.37 8.11 -3.65
N PHE A 87 -0.98 8.77 -2.66
CA PHE A 87 -0.26 9.49 -1.63
C PHE A 87 0.72 8.58 -0.87
N PHE A 88 0.28 7.41 -0.41
CA PHE A 88 1.14 6.50 0.33
C PHE A 88 2.14 5.76 -0.57
N ALA A 89 1.79 5.48 -1.83
CA ALA A 89 2.74 4.94 -2.80
C ALA A 89 3.93 5.89 -3.01
N HIS A 90 3.68 7.20 -3.14
CA HIS A 90 4.73 8.21 -3.24
C HIS A 90 5.67 8.19 -2.03
N LEU A 91 5.11 8.16 -0.82
CA LEU A 91 5.91 8.17 0.41
C LEU A 91 6.74 6.89 0.60
N LEU A 92 6.22 5.74 0.18
CA LEU A 92 6.93 4.46 0.22
C LEU A 92 8.03 4.38 -0.84
N ALA A 93 7.75 4.84 -2.06
CA ALA A 93 8.71 4.83 -3.17
C ALA A 93 9.90 5.76 -2.91
N THR A 94 9.66 6.88 -2.21
CA THR A 94 10.70 7.86 -1.85
C THR A 94 11.39 7.61 -0.50
N ASP A 95 11.10 6.49 0.16
CA ASP A 95 11.60 6.13 1.50
C ASP A 95 11.30 7.19 2.59
N ALA A 96 10.31 8.05 2.35
CA ALA A 96 9.79 8.99 3.33
C ALA A 96 9.06 8.26 4.45
N LEU A 97 8.33 7.20 4.08
CA LEU A 97 7.64 6.28 4.97
C LEU A 97 8.29 4.89 4.90
N PRO A 98 8.52 4.23 6.05
CA PRO A 98 9.10 2.90 6.06
C PRO A 98 8.10 1.85 5.57
N TRP A 99 8.61 0.79 4.95
CA TRP A 99 7.80 -0.26 4.32
C TRP A 99 7.06 -1.15 5.33
N HIS A 100 7.40 -1.09 6.62
CA HIS A 100 6.70 -1.86 7.67
C HIS A 100 5.23 -1.48 7.83
N VAL A 101 4.81 -0.30 7.35
CA VAL A 101 3.38 0.07 7.35
C VAL A 101 2.54 -0.87 6.49
N LEU A 102 3.15 -1.52 5.50
CA LEU A 102 2.47 -2.52 4.69
C LEU A 102 2.03 -3.73 5.52
N ALA A 103 2.56 -3.94 6.73
CA ALA A 103 2.14 -4.99 7.64
C ALA A 103 0.67 -4.86 8.11
N TYR A 104 0.05 -3.69 7.97
CA TYR A 104 -1.38 -3.51 8.26
C TYR A 104 -2.28 -4.11 7.17
N ILE A 105 -1.73 -4.37 5.98
CA ILE A 105 -2.45 -5.00 4.88
C ILE A 105 -2.46 -6.51 5.11
N ARG A 106 -3.66 -7.08 5.16
CA ARG A 106 -3.89 -8.53 5.11
C ARG A 106 -4.64 -8.82 3.82
N LEU A 107 -4.04 -9.59 2.92
CA LEU A 107 -4.72 -9.99 1.70
C LEU A 107 -4.95 -11.50 1.62
N THR A 108 -6.05 -11.91 2.25
CA THR A 108 -6.66 -13.24 2.18
C THR A 108 -8.05 -13.14 1.59
N GLU A 109 -8.63 -14.27 1.17
CA GLU A 109 -10.01 -14.30 0.68
C GLU A 109 -11.03 -13.85 1.75
N GLU A 110 -10.74 -14.12 3.03
CA GLU A 110 -11.63 -13.85 4.16
C GLU A 110 -11.48 -12.43 4.72
N ASP A 111 -10.26 -11.88 4.74
CA ASP A 111 -9.97 -10.56 5.34
C ASP A 111 -10.03 -9.41 4.32
N THR A 112 -10.27 -9.68 3.02
CA THR A 112 -10.28 -8.64 1.98
C THR A 112 -11.66 -8.31 1.46
N THR A 113 -11.99 -7.03 1.56
CA THR A 113 -13.16 -6.41 0.90
C THR A 113 -12.80 -5.90 -0.49
N SER A 114 -13.81 -5.56 -1.29
CA SER A 114 -13.63 -4.96 -2.61
C SER A 114 -12.87 -3.61 -2.52
N SER A 115 -13.13 -2.81 -1.48
CA SER A 115 -12.41 -1.55 -1.22
C SER A 115 -10.93 -1.79 -0.91
N SER A 116 -10.60 -2.77 -0.07
CA SER A 116 -9.21 -3.13 0.22
C SER A 116 -8.46 -3.58 -1.05
N ARG A 117 -9.10 -4.38 -1.91
CA ARG A 117 -8.52 -4.86 -3.18
C ARG A 117 -8.27 -3.73 -4.17
N ILE A 118 -9.20 -2.77 -4.26
CA ILE A 118 -9.03 -1.56 -5.09
C ILE A 118 -7.85 -0.73 -4.57
N PHE A 119 -7.78 -0.51 -3.25
CA PHE A 119 -6.67 0.22 -2.63
C PHE A 119 -5.32 -0.43 -2.92
N ILE A 120 -5.18 -1.74 -2.65
CA ILE A 120 -3.94 -2.49 -2.87
C ILE A 120 -3.57 -2.48 -4.36
N LYS A 121 -4.53 -2.66 -5.25
CA LYS A 121 -4.30 -2.56 -6.70
C LYS A 121 -3.66 -1.21 -7.06
N ILE A 122 -4.26 -0.10 -6.65
CA ILE A 122 -3.77 1.24 -7.00
C ILE A 122 -2.40 1.49 -6.36
N LEU A 123 -2.24 1.13 -5.08
CA LEU A 123 -0.99 1.29 -4.34
C LEU A 123 0.18 0.58 -5.04
N PHE A 124 0.01 -0.67 -5.45
CA PHE A 124 1.07 -1.45 -6.09
C PHE A 124 1.30 -1.06 -7.56
N HIS A 125 0.29 -0.59 -8.28
CA HIS A 125 0.49 0.02 -9.60
C HIS A 125 1.37 1.26 -9.49
N GLU A 126 1.03 2.18 -8.60
CA GLU A 126 1.78 3.43 -8.42
C GLU A 126 3.22 3.17 -7.91
N LEU A 127 3.40 2.20 -7.01
CA LEU A 127 4.74 1.74 -6.61
C LEU A 127 5.54 1.16 -7.78
N SER A 128 4.89 0.39 -8.65
CA SER A 128 5.53 -0.17 -9.85
C SER A 128 5.88 0.93 -10.86
N ASP A 129 5.06 1.97 -10.98
CA ASP A 129 5.30 3.09 -11.88
C ASP A 129 6.47 3.96 -11.38
N HIS A 130 6.56 4.19 -10.06
CA HIS A 130 7.67 4.94 -9.46
C HIS A 130 9.01 4.18 -9.45
N LEU A 131 9.00 2.88 -9.11
CA LEU A 131 10.24 2.11 -8.90
C LEU A 131 10.62 1.24 -10.11
N GLY A 132 9.65 0.87 -10.93
CA GLY A 132 9.75 -0.23 -11.88
C GLY A 132 9.57 -1.60 -11.22
N ILE A 133 8.95 -2.53 -11.97
CA ILE A 133 8.60 -3.88 -11.49
C ILE A 133 9.79 -4.66 -10.90
N ARG A 134 10.99 -4.53 -11.48
CA ARG A 134 12.19 -5.25 -11.04
C ARG A 134 12.68 -4.78 -9.67
N GLN A 135 12.73 -3.46 -9.48
CA GLN A 135 13.18 -2.87 -8.22
C GLN A 135 12.13 -3.09 -7.12
N LEU A 136 10.85 -3.01 -7.47
CA LEU A 136 9.76 -3.36 -6.57
C LEU A 136 9.86 -4.82 -6.11
N ASN A 137 10.05 -5.77 -7.05
CA ASN A 137 10.22 -7.19 -6.70
C ASN A 137 11.43 -7.41 -5.77
N LYS A 138 12.55 -6.73 -6.06
CA LYS A 138 13.75 -6.79 -5.22
C LYS A 138 13.50 -6.32 -3.79
N ARG A 139 12.72 -5.23 -3.61
CA ARG A 139 12.34 -4.73 -2.28
C ARG A 139 11.42 -5.70 -1.55
N LEU A 140 10.40 -6.21 -2.23
CA LEU A 140 9.44 -7.16 -1.65
C LEU A 140 10.09 -8.50 -1.28
N SER A 141 11.16 -8.87 -1.98
CA SER A 141 11.93 -10.10 -1.72
C SER A 141 13.13 -9.88 -0.77
N ASP A 142 13.30 -8.70 -0.17
CA ASP A 142 14.40 -8.43 0.75
C ASP A 142 14.23 -9.27 2.04
N PRO A 143 15.17 -10.17 2.37
CA PRO A 143 15.08 -11.00 3.57
C PRO A 143 14.95 -10.19 4.87
N LYS A 144 15.46 -8.96 4.91
CA LYS A 144 15.37 -8.09 6.10
C LYS A 144 13.98 -7.51 6.34
N MET A 145 13.15 -7.46 5.30
CA MET A 145 11.79 -6.92 5.37
C MET A 145 10.72 -8.03 5.38
N LYS A 146 11.15 -9.30 5.34
CA LYS A 146 10.26 -10.46 5.25
C LYS A 146 9.17 -10.42 6.32
N ASP A 147 9.54 -10.18 7.58
CA ASP A 147 8.62 -10.11 8.71
C ASP A 147 7.52 -9.05 8.53
N TYR A 148 7.79 -7.96 7.81
CA TYR A 148 6.81 -6.91 7.52
C TYR A 148 5.84 -7.30 6.42
N PHE A 149 6.29 -8.16 5.51
CA PHE A 149 5.47 -8.63 4.41
C PHE A 149 4.82 -9.98 4.71
N ASP A 150 5.08 -10.62 5.84
CA ASP A 150 4.42 -11.87 6.21
C ASP A 150 2.89 -11.71 6.34
N SER A 151 2.40 -10.55 6.79
CA SER A 151 0.95 -10.27 6.85
C SER A 151 0.35 -10.04 5.46
N ILE A 152 1.18 -9.58 4.52
CA ILE A 152 0.87 -9.47 3.11
C ILE A 152 0.99 -10.89 2.57
N PHE A 153 2.18 -11.36 2.23
CA PHE A 153 2.48 -12.69 1.75
C PHE A 153 2.37 -13.73 2.87
N LEU A 154 1.16 -13.98 3.33
CA LEU A 154 0.79 -15.06 4.23
C LEU A 154 1.16 -16.40 3.54
N MET A 155 2.42 -16.79 3.74
CA MET A 155 3.04 -18.03 3.25
C MET A 155 2.74 -19.22 4.19
N ASP A 156 1.87 -18.99 5.17
CA ASP A 156 1.38 -19.95 6.16
C ASP A 156 0.58 -21.08 5.51
N HIS A 157 -0.25 -20.74 4.52
CA HIS A 157 -1.15 -21.66 3.85
C HIS A 157 -1.07 -21.53 2.32
N PRO A 158 -0.96 -22.64 1.56
CA PRO A 158 -0.87 -22.61 0.09
C PRO A 158 -2.01 -21.84 -0.59
N LYS A 159 -3.21 -21.86 0.01
CA LYS A 159 -4.38 -21.11 -0.47
C LYS A 159 -4.12 -19.60 -0.50
N ASN A 160 -3.53 -19.06 0.57
CA ASN A 160 -3.20 -17.64 0.66
C ASN A 160 -2.16 -17.28 -0.40
N THR A 161 -1.06 -18.04 -0.49
CA THR A 161 -0.03 -17.81 -1.51
C THR A 161 -0.58 -17.83 -2.94
N ARG A 162 -1.51 -18.75 -3.25
CA ARG A 162 -2.21 -18.79 -4.55
C ARG A 162 -3.10 -17.57 -4.77
N PHE A 163 -3.82 -17.14 -3.74
CA PHE A 163 -4.65 -15.92 -3.78
C PHE A 163 -3.82 -14.71 -4.17
N TRP A 164 -2.63 -14.55 -3.57
CA TRP A 164 -1.67 -13.49 -3.90
C TRP A 164 -1.20 -13.53 -5.35
N ILE A 165 -0.76 -14.71 -5.80
CA ILE A 165 -0.30 -14.88 -7.19
C ILE A 165 -1.42 -14.52 -8.16
N ASN A 166 -2.63 -15.01 -7.92
CA ASN A 166 -3.79 -14.74 -8.77
C ASN A 166 -4.19 -13.26 -8.73
N PHE A 167 -4.18 -12.62 -7.57
CA PHE A 167 -4.47 -11.19 -7.43
C PHE A 167 -3.49 -10.36 -8.26
N PHE A 168 -2.18 -10.49 -8.00
CA PHE A 168 -1.17 -9.68 -8.68
C PHE A 168 -1.06 -9.97 -10.17
N THR A 169 -1.28 -11.22 -10.60
CA THR A 169 -1.37 -11.53 -12.03
C THR A 169 -2.60 -10.90 -12.68
N SER A 170 -3.76 -10.90 -12.01
CA SER A 170 -4.99 -10.31 -12.55
C SER A 170 -4.91 -8.79 -12.71
N ILE A 171 -4.09 -8.10 -11.91
CA ILE A 171 -3.81 -6.67 -12.07
C ILE A 171 -2.57 -6.39 -12.93
N GLY A 172 -1.99 -7.39 -13.58
CA GLY A 172 -0.85 -7.20 -14.49
C GLY A 172 0.52 -7.04 -13.82
N LEU A 173 0.62 -7.21 -12.50
CA LEU A 173 1.86 -7.17 -11.72
C LEU A 173 2.40 -8.57 -11.41
N GLY A 174 2.25 -9.53 -12.33
CA GLY A 174 2.72 -10.91 -12.12
C GLY A 174 4.24 -11.02 -11.85
N GLY A 175 5.04 -10.04 -12.26
CA GLY A 175 6.49 -10.01 -12.06
C GLY A 175 6.96 -9.91 -10.60
N ILE A 176 6.11 -9.45 -9.67
CA ILE A 176 6.44 -9.45 -8.23
C ILE A 176 6.07 -10.76 -7.52
N THR A 177 5.59 -11.77 -8.25
CA THR A 177 5.11 -13.04 -7.69
C THR A 177 6.07 -14.21 -7.90
N GLU A 178 7.27 -13.96 -8.43
CA GLU A 178 8.23 -15.00 -8.82
C GLU A 178 8.67 -15.86 -7.63
N THR A 179 9.12 -15.23 -6.53
CA THR A 179 9.48 -15.89 -5.27
C THR A 179 8.32 -16.67 -4.65
N LEU A 180 7.08 -16.19 -4.78
CA LEU A 180 5.88 -16.90 -4.31
C LEU A 180 5.62 -18.17 -5.13
N ARG A 181 5.84 -18.11 -6.44
CA ARG A 181 5.68 -19.27 -7.34
C ARG A 181 6.72 -20.34 -7.05
N GLU A 182 7.97 -19.94 -6.84
CA GLU A 182 9.05 -20.83 -6.43
C GLU A 182 8.73 -21.51 -5.09
N TYR A 183 8.27 -20.73 -4.10
CA TYR A 183 7.86 -21.26 -2.80
C TYR A 183 6.75 -22.33 -2.94
N LEU A 184 5.71 -22.07 -3.74
CA LEU A 184 4.66 -23.06 -3.98
C LEU A 184 5.18 -24.35 -4.62
N GLN A 185 6.15 -24.28 -5.53
CA GLN A 185 6.74 -25.47 -6.16
C GLN A 185 7.52 -26.34 -5.18
N THR A 186 8.12 -25.73 -4.15
CA THR A 186 8.85 -26.45 -3.09
C THR A 186 7.95 -27.12 -2.05
N MET A 187 6.64 -26.83 -2.04
CA MET A 187 5.70 -27.41 -1.08
C MET A 187 5.35 -28.87 -1.43
N PRO A 188 5.11 -29.74 -0.42
CA PRO A 188 4.69 -31.13 -0.65
C PRO A 188 3.38 -31.22 -1.45
N ALA A 189 3.33 -32.11 -2.45
CA ALA A 189 2.19 -32.27 -3.36
C ALA A 189 0.83 -32.52 -2.67
N MET A 190 0.82 -33.14 -1.48
CA MET A 190 -0.39 -33.33 -0.66
C MET A 190 -1.03 -32.02 -0.19
N GLN A 191 -0.22 -30.98 0.08
CA GLN A 191 -0.71 -29.65 0.48
C GLN A 191 -1.17 -28.82 -0.73
N GLN A 192 -0.62 -29.09 -1.92
CA GLN A 192 -1.04 -28.47 -3.18
C GLN A 192 -2.42 -28.95 -3.65
N GLN A 193 -2.69 -30.26 -3.58
CA GLN A 193 -3.96 -30.85 -4.04
C GLN A 193 -5.15 -30.49 -3.15
N LYS A 194 -4.99 -30.45 -1.83
CA LYS A 194 -6.08 -30.15 -0.87
C LYS A 194 -6.56 -28.69 -0.94
N SER A 195 -5.70 -27.79 -1.44
CA SER A 195 -6.01 -26.37 -1.62
C SER A 195 -6.52 -26.03 -3.03
N GLU A 196 -6.26 -26.89 -4.02
CA GLU A 196 -6.71 -26.73 -5.42
C GLU A 196 -8.24 -26.86 -5.52
N SER A 197 -8.82 -27.87 -4.86
CA SER A 197 -10.26 -28.12 -4.87
C SER A 197 -11.11 -27.01 -4.24
N SER A 198 -10.52 -26.11 -3.44
CA SER A 198 -11.23 -24.98 -2.82
C SER A 198 -10.99 -23.64 -3.49
N SER A 199 -9.98 -23.52 -4.36
CA SER A 199 -9.52 -22.23 -4.91
C SER A 199 -9.95 -22.01 -6.37
N ASP A 200 -10.38 -23.08 -7.05
CA ASP A 200 -10.66 -23.08 -8.49
C ASP A 200 -11.83 -22.18 -8.91
N GLU A 201 -12.75 -21.82 -8.00
CA GLU A 201 -13.89 -20.97 -8.36
C GLU A 201 -13.65 -19.46 -8.22
N SER A 202 -12.84 -19.01 -7.25
CA SER A 202 -12.65 -17.58 -6.95
C SER A 202 -11.38 -17.00 -7.59
N GLY A 203 -10.30 -17.79 -7.72
CA GLY A 203 -9.01 -17.29 -8.21
C GLY A 203 -8.86 -17.14 -9.72
N ARG A 204 -9.60 -17.95 -10.52
CA ARG A 204 -9.45 -17.98 -11.99
C ARG A 204 -10.25 -16.94 -12.76
N ASN A 205 -11.26 -16.32 -12.14
CA ASN A 205 -12.12 -15.35 -12.82
C ASN A 205 -11.77 -13.92 -12.38
N PRO A 206 -11.13 -13.10 -13.25
CA PRO A 206 -10.78 -11.72 -12.95
C PRO A 206 -11.99 -10.87 -12.51
N ASN A 207 -13.19 -11.21 -12.96
CA ASN A 207 -14.40 -10.46 -12.67
C ASN A 207 -14.94 -10.67 -11.24
N LYS A 208 -14.48 -11.69 -10.50
CA LYS A 208 -14.88 -11.93 -9.09
C LYS A 208 -14.14 -11.03 -8.10
N TRP A 209 -13.01 -10.45 -8.51
CA TRP A 209 -12.19 -9.61 -7.61
C TRP A 209 -12.84 -8.27 -7.26
N TRP A 210 -13.71 -7.78 -8.14
CA TRP A 210 -14.27 -6.43 -8.12
C TRP A 210 -15.77 -6.38 -7.77
N LYS A 211 -16.37 -7.53 -7.49
CA LYS A 211 -17.77 -7.63 -7.06
C LYS A 211 -17.93 -7.34 -5.57
#